data_AF-A0AB40C5I0-F1
#
_entry.id   AF-A0AB40C5I0-F1
#
_cell.length_a   1.000
_cell.length_b   1.000
_cell.length_c   1.000
_cell.angle_alpha   90.00
_cell.angle_beta   90.00
_cell.angle_gamma   90.00
#
_symmetry.space_group_name_H-M   'P 1'
#
loop_
_entity.id
_entity.type
_entity.pdbx_description
1 polymer ?
#
loop_
_entity_poly.entity_id
_entity_poly.type
_entity_poly.pdbx_seq_one_letter_code
_entity_poly.pdbx_strand_id
1 'polypeptide(L)'
;MELGFVGILGHSQVFNCFGQHFCLHFDEFLLGVAPVYMAFLRFMDDANEAKNFTYSLEVGGNGRKMIWHGVPRSIRDGHRKVRASYDGLVIHRDMALFFFCFSSAATGGN
;
A
#
# COMPACT_ATOMS: atom_id res chain seq x y z
N MET A 1 -8.67 -5.87 8.86
CA MET A 1 -8.52 -6.67 7.62
C MET A 1 -7.03 -6.92 7.48
N GLU A 2 -6.49 -7.93 8.17
CA GLU A 2 -5.09 -8.31 7.99
C GLU A 2 -4.96 -8.96 6.61
N LEU A 3 -4.43 -8.21 5.65
CA LEU A 3 -4.11 -8.75 4.35
C LEU A 3 -2.74 -9.42 4.46
N GLY A 4 -2.73 -10.76 4.54
CA GLY A 4 -1.52 -11.55 4.43
C GLY A 4 -0.89 -11.38 3.04
N PHE A 5 0.27 -10.73 2.98
CA PHE A 5 1.04 -10.40 1.79
C PHE A 5 1.79 -11.59 1.17
N VAL A 6 1.18 -12.77 1.11
CA VAL A 6 1.78 -13.90 0.40
C VAL A 6 1.28 -13.92 -1.05
N GLY A 7 2.06 -13.32 -1.95
CA GLY A 7 2.05 -13.70 -3.37
C GLY A 7 1.28 -12.83 -4.36
N ILE A 8 1.28 -11.49 -4.24
CA ILE A 8 0.53 -10.66 -5.18
C ILE A 8 1.33 -9.48 -5.74
N LEU A 9 2.07 -9.73 -6.82
CA LEU A 9 2.68 -8.73 -7.69
C LEU A 9 1.69 -8.34 -8.79
N GLY A 10 1.38 -7.04 -8.94
CA GLY A 10 0.55 -6.51 -10.03
C GLY A 10 -0.97 -6.54 -9.81
N HIS A 11 -1.44 -6.71 -8.57
CA HIS A 11 -2.87 -6.74 -8.26
C HIS A 11 -3.34 -5.45 -7.61
N SER A 12 -4.59 -5.11 -7.90
CA SER A 12 -5.29 -3.98 -7.34
C SER A 12 -6.54 -4.46 -6.64
N GLN A 13 -6.75 -4.05 -5.39
CA GLN A 13 -7.96 -4.37 -4.65
C GLN A 13 -8.87 -3.15 -4.65
N VAL A 14 -10.10 -3.33 -5.11
CA VAL A 14 -11.14 -2.30 -5.04
C VAL A 14 -11.97 -2.54 -3.79
N PHE A 15 -12.23 -1.48 -3.04
CA PHE A 15 -13.10 -1.49 -1.88
C PHE A 15 -14.07 -0.32 -1.95
N ASN A 16 -15.25 -0.55 -1.39
CA ASN A 16 -16.29 0.47 -1.25
C ASN A 16 -16.37 0.87 0.22
N CYS A 17 -16.20 2.17 0.49
CA CYS A 17 -16.36 2.76 1.81
C CYS A 17 -17.03 4.13 1.64
N PHE A 18 -17.90 4.51 2.57
CA PHE A 18 -18.58 5.82 2.55
C PHE A 18 -19.36 6.11 1.24
N GLY A 19 -19.86 5.06 0.57
CA GLY A 19 -20.56 5.18 -0.71
C GLY A 19 -19.65 5.45 -1.90
N GLN A 20 -18.33 5.46 -1.69
CA GLN A 20 -17.32 5.75 -2.70
C GLN A 20 -16.42 4.55 -2.95
N HIS A 21 -15.88 4.47 -4.16
CA HIS A 21 -15.00 3.38 -4.57
C HIS A 21 -13.54 3.82 -4.50
N PHE A 22 -12.72 2.99 -3.87
CA PHE A 22 -11.30 3.20 -3.74
C PHE A 22 -10.55 1.96 -4.25
N CYS A 23 -9.38 2.17 -4.81
CA CYS A 23 -8.57 1.14 -5.42
C CYS A 23 -7.15 1.18 -4.85
N LEU A 24 -6.82 0.19 -4.01
CA LEU A 24 -5.48 0.00 -3.47
C LEU A 24 -4.63 -0.72 -4.51
N HIS A 25 -3.56 -0.05 -4.93
CA HIS A 25 -2.58 -0.58 -5.87
C HIS A 25 -1.34 -1.03 -5.11
N PHE A 26 -0.81 -2.18 -5.54
CA PHE A 26 0.50 -2.68 -5.15
C PHE A 26 1.34 -2.92 -6.40
N ASP A 27 2.50 -2.27 -6.46
CA ASP A 27 3.45 -2.41 -7.57
C ASP A 27 4.85 -2.73 -7.04
N GLU A 28 5.64 -3.47 -7.81
CA GLU A 28 7.07 -3.64 -7.58
C GLU A 28 7.81 -2.96 -8.72
N PHE A 29 8.79 -2.13 -8.39
CA PHE A 29 9.64 -1.51 -9.38
C PHE A 29 11.08 -1.38 -8.87
N LEU A 30 11.99 -1.13 -9.79
CA LEU A 30 13.38 -0.86 -9.48
C LEU A 30 13.55 0.66 -9.27
N LEU A 31 13.88 1.07 -8.05
CA LEU A 31 14.33 2.42 -7.77
C LEU A 31 15.85 2.47 -8.00
N GLY A 32 16.26 2.89 -9.19
CA GLY A 32 17.64 2.77 -9.64
C GLY A 32 17.99 1.30 -9.93
N VAL A 33 18.73 0.67 -9.03
CA VAL A 33 19.11 -0.76 -9.10
C VAL A 33 18.48 -1.62 -7.99
N ALA A 34 17.74 -0.99 -7.07
CA ALA A 34 17.18 -1.67 -5.91
C ALA A 34 15.69 -1.99 -6.10
N PRO A 35 15.25 -3.25 -5.87
CA PRO A 35 13.84 -3.61 -5.90
C PRO A 35 13.11 -3.02 -4.69
N VAL A 36 12.01 -2.32 -4.98
CA VAL A 36 11.13 -1.71 -3.98
C VAL A 36 9.67 -2.09 -4.26
N TYR A 37 8.92 -2.28 -3.18
CA TYR A 37 7.47 -2.41 -3.21
C TYR A 37 6.85 -1.05 -2.94
N MET A 38 5.77 -0.74 -3.66
CA MET A 38 4.99 0.47 -3.43
C MET A 38 3.52 0.13 -3.31
N ALA A 39 2.90 0.66 -2.26
CA ALA A 39 1.48 0.58 -2.01
C ALA A 39 0.88 1.99 -1.98
N PHE A 40 -0.22 2.21 -2.70
CA PHE A 40 -0.90 3.51 -2.71
C PHE A 40 -2.39 3.37 -2.97
N LEU A 41 -3.16 4.33 -2.45
CA LEU A 41 -4.60 4.35 -2.62
C LEU A 41 -5.04 5.34 -3.70
N ARG A 42 -5.91 4.87 -4.61
CA ARG A 42 -6.59 5.72 -5.60
C ARG A 42 -8.07 5.85 -5.30
N PHE A 43 -8.59 7.05 -5.44
CA PHE A 43 -10.02 7.34 -5.37
C PHE A 43 -10.63 7.22 -6.77
N MET A 44 -11.73 6.49 -6.93
CA MET A 44 -12.32 6.22 -8.25
C MET A 44 -13.33 7.29 -8.72
N ASP A 45 -13.40 8.45 -8.05
CA ASP A 45 -14.26 9.57 -8.45
C ASP A 45 -13.47 10.89 -8.53
N ASP A 46 -14.11 12.05 -8.35
CA ASP A 46 -13.53 13.37 -8.58
C ASP A 46 -12.39 13.76 -7.61
N ALA A 47 -11.41 14.53 -8.12
CA ALA A 47 -10.26 14.99 -7.33
C ALA A 47 -10.64 15.98 -6.21
N ASN A 48 -11.74 16.71 -6.37
CA ASN A 48 -12.23 17.65 -5.37
C ASN A 48 -12.80 16.90 -4.16
N GLU A 49 -13.48 15.77 -4.40
CA GLU A 49 -13.97 14.90 -3.33
C GLU A 49 -12.85 14.08 -2.70
N ALA A 50 -11.84 13.67 -3.48
CA ALA A 50 -10.71 12.89 -2.98
C ALA A 50 -9.97 13.58 -1.82
N LYS A 51 -9.91 14.92 -1.81
CA LYS A 51 -9.29 15.73 -0.75
C LYS A 51 -10.00 15.64 0.60
N ASN A 52 -11.27 15.23 0.60
CA ASN A 52 -12.05 15.06 1.83
C ASN A 52 -11.76 13.73 2.52
N PHE A 53 -11.00 12.84 1.86
CA PHE A 53 -10.63 11.54 2.40
C PHE A 53 -9.15 11.53 2.78
N THR A 54 -8.84 10.79 3.84
CA THR A 54 -7.47 10.46 4.22
C THR A 54 -7.39 8.96 4.37
N TYR A 55 -6.23 8.39 4.05
CA TYR A 55 -5.97 6.97 4.19
C TYR A 55 -4.68 6.75 4.98
N SER A 56 -4.65 5.61 5.67
CA SER A 56 -3.48 5.17 6.43
C SER A 56 -3.13 3.75 5.97
N LEU A 57 -1.94 3.55 5.41
CA LEU A 57 -1.42 2.22 5.12
C LEU A 57 -0.49 1.82 6.23
N GLU A 58 -0.79 0.72 6.90
CA GLU A 58 0.04 0.16 7.96
C GLU A 58 0.66 -1.15 7.48
N VAL A 59 1.96 -1.27 7.66
CA VAL A 59 2.69 -2.54 7.57
C VAL A 59 3.31 -2.81 8.94
N GLY A 60 3.11 -4.01 9.46
CA GLY A 60 3.51 -4.37 10.81
C GLY A 60 4.01 -5.81 10.89
N GLY A 61 4.93 -6.07 11.83
CA GLY A 61 5.54 -7.36 12.05
C GLY A 61 6.62 -7.28 13.15
N ASN A 62 6.76 -8.34 13.96
CA ASN A 62 7.77 -8.45 15.02
C ASN A 62 7.82 -7.22 15.98
N GLY A 63 6.66 -6.73 16.41
CA GLY A 63 6.56 -5.56 17.29
C GLY A 63 6.94 -4.21 16.66
N ARG A 64 7.24 -4.18 15.36
CA ARG A 64 7.53 -2.98 14.57
C ARG A 64 6.35 -2.68 13.66
N LYS A 65 6.08 -1.40 13.41
CA LYS A 65 5.10 -0.96 12.43
C LYS A 65 5.59 0.27 11.69
N MET A 66 5.20 0.38 10.43
CA MET A 66 5.39 1.55 9.60
C MET A 66 4.01 1.96 9.08
N ILE A 67 3.67 3.23 9.27
CA ILE A 67 2.38 3.79 8.90
C ILE A 67 2.63 4.93 7.91
N TRP A 68 1.93 4.87 6.78
CA TRP A 68 1.90 5.92 5.78
C TRP A 68 0.55 6.61 5.81
N HIS A 69 0.54 7.92 5.99
CA HIS A 69 -0.67 8.74 5.93
C HIS A 69 -0.65 9.56 4.65
N GLY A 70 -1.76 9.54 3.91
CA GLY A 70 -1.89 10.30 2.67
C GLY A 70 -3.34 10.64 2.33
N VAL A 71 -3.50 11.48 1.31
CA VAL A 71 -4.80 11.79 0.69
C VAL A 71 -4.87 10.98 -0.60
N PRO A 72 -5.95 10.22 -0.85
CA PRO A 72 -6.02 9.40 -2.06
C PRO A 72 -6.11 10.31 -3.28
N ARG A 73 -5.42 9.94 -4.36
CA ARG A 73 -5.48 10.68 -5.63
C ARG A 73 -6.61 10.13 -6.50
N SER A 74 -7.35 11.02 -7.16
CA SER A 74 -8.39 10.62 -8.10
C SER A 74 -7.81 9.85 -9.30
N ILE A 75 -8.54 8.83 -9.78
CA ILE A 75 -8.23 8.10 -11.00
C ILE A 75 -8.44 8.93 -12.28
N ARG A 76 -9.26 9.99 -12.19
CA ARG A 76 -9.53 10.93 -13.31
C ARG A 76 -8.38 11.91 -13.51
N ASP A 77 -7.53 12.08 -12.49
CA ASP A 77 -6.29 12.83 -12.61
C ASP A 77 -5.32 12.05 -13.53
N GLY A 78 -4.86 12.69 -14.61
CA GLY A 78 -4.21 12.00 -15.73
C GLY A 78 -3.11 11.01 -15.34
N HIS A 79 -3.12 9.83 -15.98
CA HIS A 79 -2.28 8.65 -15.72
C HIS A 79 -0.76 8.92 -15.57
N ARG A 80 -0.27 10.07 -16.07
CA ARG A 80 1.15 10.44 -16.12
C ARG A 80 1.73 11.00 -14.80
N LYS A 81 0.90 11.37 -13.81
CA LYS A 81 1.36 12.05 -12.57
C LYS A 81 1.50 11.17 -11.33
N VAL A 82 0.93 9.95 -11.29
CA VAL A 82 0.91 9.14 -10.06
C VAL A 82 2.22 8.36 -9.86
N ARG A 83 2.74 7.72 -10.92
CA ARG A 83 4.02 7.00 -10.87
C ARG A 83 5.23 7.93 -10.68
N ALA A 84 5.10 9.19 -11.10
CA ALA A 84 6.16 10.19 -11.01
C ALA A 84 6.26 10.89 -9.65
N SER A 85 5.24 10.76 -8.78
CA SER A 85 5.15 11.54 -7.54
C SER A 85 5.54 10.77 -6.28
N TYR A 86 5.80 9.45 -6.37
CA TYR A 86 6.09 8.58 -5.22
C TYR A 86 5.09 8.76 -4.05
N ASP A 87 3.83 9.07 -4.37
CA ASP A 87 2.79 9.46 -3.39
C ASP A 87 2.12 8.21 -2.79
N GLY A 88 2.93 7.41 -2.10
CA GLY A 88 2.55 6.12 -1.55
C GLY A 88 3.62 5.54 -0.64
N LEU A 89 3.26 4.49 0.08
CA LEU A 89 4.16 3.76 0.95
C LEU A 89 5.16 2.97 0.11
N VAL A 90 6.43 3.39 0.11
CA VAL A 90 7.53 2.68 -0.55
C VAL A 90 8.35 1.93 0.49
N ILE A 91 8.59 0.65 0.26
CA ILE A 91 9.36 -0.23 1.15
C ILE A 91 10.38 -0.99 0.31
N HIS A 92 11.65 -0.92 0.70
CA HIS A 92 12.68 -1.76 0.09
C HIS A 92 12.42 -3.24 0.33
N ARG A 93 12.75 -4.10 -0.64
CA ARG A 93 12.57 -5.56 -0.50
C ARG A 93 13.22 -6.11 0.77
N ASP A 94 14.40 -5.62 1.13
CA ASP A 94 15.09 -6.03 2.36
C ASP A 94 14.36 -5.59 3.63
N MET A 95 13.69 -4.42 3.61
CA MET A 95 12.83 -3.97 4.70
C MET A 95 11.54 -4.79 4.79
N ALA A 96 10.97 -5.16 3.64
CA ALA A 96 9.77 -5.98 3.56
C ALA A 96 9.96 -7.35 4.23
N LEU A 97 11.18 -7.92 4.19
CA LEU A 97 11.49 -9.18 4.88
C LEU A 97 11.27 -9.10 6.40
N PHE A 98 11.49 -7.94 7.02
CA PHE A 98 11.26 -7.77 8.47
C PHE A 98 9.78 -7.75 8.85
N PHE A 99 8.90 -7.46 7.89
CA PHE A 99 7.45 -7.42 8.11
C PHE A 99 6.76 -8.71 7.64
N PHE A 100 7.27 -9.36 6.59
CA PHE A 100 6.64 -10.56 6.01
C PHE A 100 7.18 -11.89 6.56
N CYS A 101 8.38 -11.91 7.15
CA CYS A 101 8.97 -13.13 7.71
C CYS A 101 8.72 -13.25 9.23
N PHE A 102 7.45 -13.20 9.67
CA PHE A 102 7.10 -13.62 11.03
C PHE A 102 5.70 -14.24 11.12
N SER A 103 5.45 -15.29 10.33
CA SER A 103 4.36 -16.25 10.59
C SER A 103 4.89 -17.66 10.90
N SER A 104 6.19 -17.85 11.10
CA SER A 104 6.76 -19.16 11.45
C SER A 104 7.71 -19.07 12.66
N ALA A 105 7.15 -18.84 13.85
CA ALA A 105 7.65 -19.24 15.18
C ALA A 105 6.91 -18.38 16.23
N ALA A 106 6.30 -18.88 17.30
CA ALA A 106 6.23 -20.20 17.89
C ALA A 106 4.97 -20.23 18.77
N THR A 107 4.12 -21.26 18.65
CA THR A 107 3.29 -21.66 19.78
C THR A 107 4.19 -22.43 20.73
N GLY A 108 4.52 -21.79 21.85
CA GLY A 108 5.27 -22.41 22.94
C GLY A 108 4.51 -23.59 23.53
N GLY A 109 5.22 -24.68 23.79
CA GLY A 109 4.79 -25.77 24.65
C GLY A 109 5.83 -25.96 25.75
N ASN A 110 5.59 -25.35 26.91
CA ASN A 110 5.41 -26.01 28.22
C ASN A 110 5.14 -24.96 29.29
#